data_AF-R7JHU5-F1
#
_entry.id   AF-R7JHU5-F1
#
_cell.length_a   1.000
_cell.length_b   1.000
_cell.length_c   1.000
_cell.angle_alpha   90.00
_cell.angle_beta   90.00
_cell.angle_gamma   90.00
#
_symmetry.space_group_name_H-M   'P 1'
#
loop_
_entity.id
_entity.type
_entity.pdbx_description
1 polymer ?
#
loop_
_entity_poly.entity_id
_entity_poly.type
_entity_poly.pdbx_seq_one_letter_code
_entity_poly.pdbx_strand_id
1 'polypeptide(L)'
;MGTHEPADGEKRWRMGGNSCLAGDYYGDWAFDGGREPEIGEKIVFRDMIHYTMVKTTMFNGVTHPSIGIWNPQTGFRLVRRFGYEDYKNRMS
;
A
#
# COMPACT_ATOMS: atom_id res chain seq x y z
N MET A 1 2.76 -7.80 -17.37
CA MET A 1 3.85 -7.89 -16.38
C MET A 1 3.25 -7.59 -15.02
N GLY A 2 3.50 -8.45 -14.05
CA GLY A 2 3.11 -8.34 -12.66
C GLY A 2 4.27 -8.74 -11.75
N THR A 3 3.92 -9.23 -10.56
CA THR A 3 4.84 -9.73 -9.55
C THR A 3 4.41 -11.11 -9.10
N HIS A 4 5.35 -11.88 -8.56
CA HIS A 4 5.10 -13.24 -8.07
C HIS A 4 6.01 -13.57 -6.87
N GLU A 5 5.72 -14.69 -6.20
CA GLU A 5 6.56 -15.22 -5.14
C GLU A 5 7.92 -15.64 -5.73
N PRO A 6 9.05 -15.13 -5.18
CA PRO A 6 10.34 -15.36 -5.81
C PRO A 6 10.84 -16.79 -5.62
N ALA A 7 11.26 -17.43 -6.72
CA ALA A 7 11.87 -18.75 -6.70
C ALA A 7 13.30 -18.72 -6.13
N ASP A 8 13.84 -19.88 -5.75
CA ASP A 8 15.21 -19.98 -5.25
C ASP A 8 16.22 -19.50 -6.30
N GLY A 9 17.13 -18.63 -5.87
CA GLY A 9 18.12 -17.99 -6.75
C GLY A 9 17.59 -16.81 -7.59
N GLU A 10 16.28 -16.52 -7.55
CA GLU A 10 15.70 -15.39 -8.26
C GLU A 10 15.96 -14.05 -7.54
N LYS A 11 16.19 -12.99 -8.33
CA LYS A 11 16.30 -11.63 -7.82
C LYS A 11 14.96 -11.20 -7.20
N ARG A 12 15.01 -10.79 -5.94
CA ARG A 12 13.82 -10.40 -5.17
C ARG A 12 14.00 -9.03 -4.53
N TRP A 13 12.88 -8.38 -4.30
CA TRP A 13 12.78 -7.09 -3.65
C TRP A 13 11.85 -7.19 -2.46
N ARG A 14 12.31 -6.68 -1.31
CA ARG A 14 11.49 -6.59 -0.11
C ARG A 14 10.62 -5.35 -0.17
N MET A 15 9.29 -5.50 -0.14
CA MET A 15 8.42 -4.32 -0.02
C MET A 15 8.23 -3.97 1.45
N GLY A 16 8.95 -2.94 1.87
CA GLY A 16 8.82 -2.31 3.17
C GLY A 16 7.65 -1.31 3.22
N GLY A 17 7.10 -1.12 4.41
CA GLY A 17 6.27 0.03 4.72
C GLY A 17 7.12 1.27 5.00
N ASN A 18 6.45 2.37 5.38
CA ASN A 18 7.08 3.66 5.66
C ASN A 18 7.05 4.04 7.14
N SER A 19 6.78 3.09 8.04
CA SER A 19 6.92 3.33 9.48
C SER A 19 8.38 3.14 9.94
N CYS A 20 8.64 3.40 11.22
CA CYS A 20 9.97 3.26 11.80
C CYS A 20 10.24 1.85 12.37
N LEU A 21 9.29 0.92 12.25
CA LEU A 21 9.46 -0.42 12.81
C LEU A 21 10.37 -1.26 11.91
N ALA A 22 11.33 -1.96 12.52
CA ALA A 22 12.19 -2.90 11.79
C ALA A 22 11.41 -4.03 11.11
N GLY A 23 10.23 -4.38 11.65
CA GLY A 23 9.34 -5.39 11.11
C GLY A 23 8.30 -4.88 10.11
N ASP A 24 8.36 -3.62 9.68
CA ASP A 24 7.40 -3.06 8.72
C ASP A 24 7.75 -3.45 7.28
N TYR A 25 7.47 -4.70 6.95
CA TYR A 25 7.53 -5.20 5.58
C TYR A 25 6.38 -6.19 5.37
N TYR A 26 5.92 -6.27 4.13
CA TYR A 26 4.88 -7.22 3.76
C TYR A 26 5.49 -8.54 3.30
N GLY A 27 6.58 -8.50 2.52
CA GLY A 27 7.23 -9.71 2.02
C GLY A 27 8.33 -9.44 1.00
N ASP A 28 8.74 -10.48 0.30
CA ASP A 28 9.69 -10.45 -0.80
C ASP A 28 8.97 -10.84 -2.10
N TRP A 29 9.26 -10.14 -3.21
CA TRP A 29 8.67 -10.41 -4.52
C TRP A 29 9.68 -10.35 -5.64
N ALA A 30 9.44 -11.16 -6.67
CA ALA A 30 10.07 -11.05 -7.98
C ALA A 30 9.16 -10.29 -8.94
N PHE A 31 9.78 -9.60 -9.90
CA PHE A 31 9.10 -8.86 -10.96
C PHE A 31 9.28 -9.60 -12.28
N ASP A 32 8.19 -9.75 -13.03
CA ASP A 32 8.20 -10.50 -14.29
C ASP A 32 9.30 -10.01 -15.24
N GLY A 33 10.02 -10.97 -15.83
CA GLY A 33 11.14 -10.68 -16.74
C GLY A 33 12.44 -10.27 -16.03
N GLY A 34 12.52 -10.44 -14.70
CA GLY A 34 13.72 -10.12 -13.92
C GLY A 34 14.02 -8.62 -13.82
N ARG A 35 13.04 -7.78 -14.16
CA ARG A 35 13.19 -6.32 -14.11
C ARG A 35 13.31 -5.83 -12.67
N GLU A 36 13.83 -4.62 -12.53
CA GLU A 36 13.90 -3.92 -11.26
C GLU A 36 12.71 -2.94 -11.14
N PRO A 37 12.15 -2.74 -9.94
CA PRO A 37 11.16 -1.69 -9.72
C PRO A 37 11.84 -0.32 -9.71
N GLU A 38 11.20 0.66 -10.34
CA GLU A 38 11.68 2.04 -10.37
C GLU A 38 10.93 2.95 -9.39
N ILE A 39 11.60 4.02 -8.95
CA ILE A 39 10.97 5.04 -8.10
C ILE A 39 9.81 5.70 -8.86
N GLY A 40 8.65 5.76 -8.21
CA GLY A 40 7.42 6.31 -8.81
C GLY A 40 6.52 5.26 -9.44
N GLU A 41 6.95 4.00 -9.54
CA GLU A 41 6.06 2.90 -9.92
C GLU A 41 4.92 2.71 -8.92
N LYS A 42 3.75 2.31 -9.43
CA LYS A 42 2.57 2.02 -8.61
C LYS A 42 2.56 0.54 -8.25
N ILE A 43 2.55 0.25 -6.95
CA ILE A 43 2.31 -1.09 -6.42
C ILE A 43 0.85 -1.23 -6.03
N VAL A 44 0.21 -2.32 -6.46
CA VAL A 44 -1.21 -2.60 -6.21
C VAL A 44 -1.32 -3.86 -5.36
N PHE A 45 -1.57 -3.67 -4.07
CA PHE A 45 -1.98 -4.75 -3.19
C PHE A 45 -3.44 -5.10 -3.48
N ARG A 46 -3.68 -6.37 -3.83
CA ARG A 46 -5.02 -6.88 -4.17
C ARG A 46 -5.74 -7.36 -2.91
N ASP A 47 -7.07 -7.37 -2.99
CA ASP A 47 -7.95 -7.85 -1.93
C ASP A 47 -7.83 -7.10 -0.58
N MET A 48 -7.53 -5.81 -0.65
CA MET A 48 -7.26 -4.97 0.53
C MET A 48 -8.48 -4.20 1.05
N ILE A 49 -9.71 -4.65 0.81
CA ILE A 49 -10.93 -3.90 1.22
C ILE A 49 -11.50 -4.41 2.54
N HIS A 50 -11.73 -5.72 2.65
CA HIS A 50 -12.33 -6.31 3.82
C HIS A 50 -11.29 -6.49 4.94
N TYR A 51 -11.71 -6.31 6.20
CA TYR A 51 -10.85 -6.43 7.39
C TYR A 51 -9.59 -5.55 7.46
N THR A 52 -9.37 -4.67 6.47
CA THR A 52 -8.29 -3.69 6.43
C THR A 52 -8.77 -2.33 6.91
N MET A 53 -9.63 -1.66 6.13
CA MET A 53 -10.06 -0.26 6.36
C MET A 53 -10.78 -0.06 7.70
N VAL A 54 -11.40 -1.12 8.24
CA VAL A 54 -12.09 -1.09 9.54
C VAL A 54 -11.14 -1.18 10.74
N LYS A 55 -9.86 -1.47 10.49
CA LYS A 55 -8.81 -1.65 11.51
C LYS A 55 -7.56 -0.79 11.29
N THR A 56 -7.54 0.05 10.26
CA THR A 56 -6.40 0.92 9.98
C THR A 56 -6.24 2.01 11.04
N THR A 57 -4.98 2.39 11.28
CA THR A 57 -4.59 3.41 12.26
C THR A 57 -3.74 4.49 11.57
N MET A 58 -3.40 5.55 12.32
CA MET A 58 -2.43 6.56 11.90
C MET A 58 -1.13 6.39 12.70
N PHE A 59 -0.70 5.13 12.84
CA PHE A 59 0.53 4.78 13.55
C PHE A 59 1.73 5.54 12.95
N ASN A 60 2.63 6.00 13.82
CA ASN A 60 3.76 6.88 13.46
C ASN A 60 3.38 8.17 12.71
N GLY A 61 2.11 8.59 12.72
CA GLY A 61 1.67 9.74 11.93
C GLY A 61 1.72 9.50 10.42
N VAL A 62 1.84 8.24 9.99
CA VAL A 62 1.79 7.89 8.56
C VAL A 62 0.45 8.32 7.98
N THR A 63 0.50 8.91 6.78
CA THR A 63 -0.70 9.39 6.09
C THR A 63 -1.64 8.23 5.79
N HIS A 64 -2.87 8.33 6.29
CA HIS A 64 -3.87 7.30 6.09
C HIS A 64 -4.30 7.24 4.61
N PRO A 65 -4.41 6.03 4.01
CA PRO A 65 -4.86 5.88 2.64
C PRO A 65 -6.25 6.50 2.41
N SER A 66 -6.42 7.21 1.31
CA SER A 66 -7.72 7.73 0.89
C SER A 66 -8.62 6.61 0.40
N ILE A 67 -9.93 6.79 0.55
CA ILE A 67 -10.95 5.83 0.09
C ILE A 67 -11.58 6.38 -1.18
N GLY A 68 -11.61 5.56 -2.22
CA GLY A 68 -12.25 5.89 -3.49
C GLY A 68 -12.96 4.68 -4.09
N ILE A 69 -13.91 4.95 -4.97
CA ILE A 69 -14.68 3.94 -5.70
C ILE A 69 -14.46 4.20 -7.18
N TRP A 70 -14.19 3.15 -7.95
CA TRP A 70 -14.08 3.22 -9.40
C TRP A 70 -15.13 2.32 -10.05
N ASN A 71 -15.73 2.80 -11.13
CA ASN A 71 -16.50 1.96 -12.05
C ASN A 71 -16.32 2.47 -13.49
N PRO A 72 -16.61 1.64 -14.51
CA PRO A 72 -16.45 2.02 -15.92
C PRO A 72 -17.33 3.21 -16.37
N GLN A 73 -18.47 3.44 -15.73
CA GLN A 73 -19.46 4.45 -16.15
C GLN A 73 -19.12 5.85 -15.67
N THR A 74 -18.67 5.98 -14.41
CA THR A 74 -18.41 7.28 -13.76
C THR A 74 -16.92 7.52 -13.50
N GLY A 75 -16.07 6.54 -13.78
CA GLY A 75 -14.65 6.58 -13.46
C GLY A 75 -14.38 6.57 -11.95
N PHE A 76 -13.24 7.13 -11.56
CA PHE A 76 -12.84 7.22 -10.15
C PHE A 76 -13.59 8.34 -9.43
N ARG A 77 -14.13 8.01 -8.26
CA ARG A 77 -14.75 8.95 -7.33
C ARG A 77 -14.08 8.83 -5.97
N LEU A 78 -13.50 9.94 -5.51
CA LEU A 78 -12.98 10.05 -4.15
C LEU A 78 -14.14 10.08 -3.15
N VAL A 79 -14.07 9.21 -2.13
CA VAL A 79 -15.09 9.11 -1.08
C VAL A 79 -14.61 9.80 0.20
N ARG A 80 -13.36 9.56 0.58
CA ARG A 80 -12.74 10.17 1.77
C ARG A 80 -11.27 10.42 1.54
N ARG A 81 -10.83 11.62 1.86
CA ARG A 81 -9.42 11.98 2.02
C ARG A 81 -9.16 12.21 3.50
N PHE A 82 -8.03 11.70 3.98
CA PHE A 82 -7.57 11.94 5.33
C PHE A 82 -6.50 13.02 5.31
N GLY A 83 -6.59 13.97 6.24
CA GLY A 83 -5.63 15.06 6.41
C GLY A 83 -5.04 15.12 7.81
N TYR A 84 -4.28 16.19 8.06
CA TYR A 84 -3.66 16.44 9.36
C TYR A 84 -4.69 16.52 10.50
N GLU A 85 -5.83 17.17 10.28
CA GLU A 85 -6.86 17.30 11.32
C GLU A 85 -7.46 15.95 11.72
N ASP A 86 -7.58 14.97 10.81
CA ASP A 86 -8.02 13.62 11.18
C ASP A 86 -7.04 12.94 12.15
N TYR A 87 -5.74 13.19 11.98
CA TYR A 87 -4.70 12.68 12.89
C TYR A 87 -4.76 13.38 14.25
N LYS A 88 -4.81 14.72 14.24
CA LYS A 88 -4.84 15.53 15.45
C LYS A 88 -6.06 15.19 16.32
N ASN A 89 -7.25 15.14 15.73
CA ASN A 89 -8.51 14.87 16.44
C ASN A 89 -8.60 13.44 17.02
N ARG A 90 -7.72 12.50 16.63
CA ARG A 90 -7.62 11.18 17.27
C ARG A 90 -6.81 11.19 18.56
N MET A 91 -6.02 12.23 18.79
CA MET A 91 -5.07 12.30 19.91
C MET A 91 -5.51 13.24 21.03
N SER A 92 -6.58 14.02 20.82
CA SER A 92 -7.12 15.00 21.78
C SER A 92 -8.58 15.31 21.51
#